data_AF-A0A9D6YYC7-F1
#
_entry.id   AF-A0A9D6YYC7-F1
#
_cell.length_a   1.000
_cell.length_b   1.000
_cell.length_c   1.000
_cell.angle_alpha   90.00
_cell.angle_beta   90.00
_cell.angle_gamma   90.00
#
_symmetry.space_group_name_H-M   'P 1'
#
loop_
_entity.id
_entity.type
_entity.pdbx_description
1 polymer ?
#
loop_
_entity_poly.entity_id
_entity_poly.type
_entity_poly.pdbx_seq_one_letter_code
_entity_poly.pdbx_strand_id
1 'polypeptide(L)'
;MNEASPLKFMEVVNGIHKSAVARTAIELNVFTLIARGHSTVAEVARETACAARGIRVLLDALTVLDLIAKHNDHYRLTRDSEIFLDRQSPDYMGDCVEFLHSPFMQKAFLHFTDAVRRGGTAAGSESTVAPDHPVWVDYARAMMPLALPQAKTEAALAGTPALVLDIAAGHGMFGVKVLERCPAARCTAVDWPNVLEYARENARRAGVEARWTGVAGNVFDADFGVGYDCVLLPNILHHFTREECVAMLRRMHTAMTPG
;
A
#
# COMPACT_ATOMS: atom_id res chain seq x y z
N MET A 1 -30.51 25.93 -12.77
CA MET A 1 -29.60 26.36 -11.69
C MET A 1 -29.50 25.20 -10.72
N ASN A 2 -28.30 24.70 -10.42
CA ASN A 2 -28.17 23.71 -9.35
C ASN A 2 -28.50 24.40 -8.02
N GLU A 3 -29.49 23.86 -7.30
CA GLU A 3 -29.88 24.32 -5.98
C GLU A 3 -28.70 24.11 -5.01
N ALA A 4 -28.47 25.07 -4.10
CA ALA A 4 -27.40 24.95 -3.11
C ALA A 4 -27.71 23.79 -2.14
N SER A 5 -26.73 22.94 -1.85
CA SER A 5 -26.91 21.77 -0.99
C SER A 5 -25.72 21.55 -0.06
N PRO A 6 -25.94 21.26 1.25
CA PRO A 6 -24.86 20.96 2.19
C PRO A 6 -24.34 19.52 2.07
N LEU A 7 -24.95 18.68 1.23
CA LEU A 7 -24.69 17.24 1.21
C LEU A 7 -23.23 16.90 0.92
N LYS A 8 -22.58 17.62 -0.01
CA LYS A 8 -21.16 17.41 -0.32
C LYS A 8 -20.26 17.69 0.88
N PHE A 9 -20.53 18.75 1.64
CA PHE A 9 -19.75 19.07 2.84
C PHE A 9 -19.96 18.01 3.92
N MET A 10 -21.21 17.63 4.19
CA MET A 10 -21.53 16.60 5.17
C MET A 10 -20.97 15.23 4.80
N GLU A 11 -20.92 14.89 3.51
CA GLU A 11 -20.28 13.65 3.04
C GLU A 11 -18.79 13.61 3.38
N VAL A 12 -18.06 14.70 3.13
CA VAL A 12 -16.63 14.81 3.42
C VAL A 12 -16.38 14.74 4.93
N VAL A 13 -17.14 15.50 5.73
CA VAL A 13 -17.01 15.49 7.21
C VAL A 13 -17.28 14.09 7.78
N ASN A 14 -18.27 13.38 7.24
CA ASN A 14 -18.61 12.03 7.69
C ASN A 14 -17.70 10.92 7.10
N GLY A 15 -16.72 11.26 6.25
CA GLY A 15 -15.79 10.30 5.65
C GLY A 15 -15.08 9.44 6.70
N ILE A 16 -14.76 10.01 7.86
CA ILE A 16 -14.15 9.29 8.98
C ILE A 16 -14.98 8.10 9.46
N HIS A 17 -16.31 8.20 9.44
CA HIS A 17 -17.20 7.11 9.82
C HIS A 17 -17.16 5.97 8.78
N LYS A 18 -17.11 6.30 7.48
CA LYS A 18 -16.99 5.32 6.40
C LYS A 18 -15.69 4.51 6.56
N SER A 19 -14.58 5.20 6.81
CA SER A 19 -13.27 4.59 7.07
C SER A 19 -13.27 3.68 8.30
N ALA A 20 -13.90 4.10 9.40
CA ALA A 20 -13.99 3.30 10.62
C ALA A 20 -14.83 2.03 10.43
N VAL A 21 -15.95 2.11 9.70
CA VAL A 21 -16.80 0.97 9.36
C VAL A 21 -16.01 -0.06 8.53
N ALA A 22 -15.35 0.36 7.45
CA ALA A 22 -14.57 -0.53 6.60
C ALA A 22 -13.43 -1.20 7.37
N ARG A 23 -12.67 -0.43 8.17
CA ARG A 23 -11.59 -0.94 9.01
C ARG A 23 -12.09 -1.99 10.02
N THR A 24 -13.18 -1.70 10.72
CA THR A 24 -13.76 -2.61 11.72
C THR A 24 -14.18 -3.93 11.07
N ALA A 25 -14.76 -3.88 9.87
CA ALA A 25 -15.16 -5.07 9.13
C ALA A 25 -13.95 -5.95 8.73
N ILE A 26 -12.82 -5.34 8.38
CA ILE A 26 -11.56 -6.04 8.06
C ILE A 26 -10.95 -6.65 9.33
N GLU A 27 -10.89 -5.91 10.43
CA GLU A 27 -10.36 -6.38 11.73
C GLU A 27 -11.19 -7.56 12.28
N LEU A 28 -12.51 -7.51 12.13
CA LEU A 28 -13.42 -8.59 12.51
C LEU A 28 -13.55 -9.70 11.45
N ASN A 29 -12.80 -9.60 10.35
CA ASN A 29 -12.80 -10.57 9.26
C ASN A 29 -14.19 -10.86 8.65
N VAL A 30 -15.08 -9.86 8.66
CA VAL A 30 -16.51 -9.99 8.29
C VAL A 30 -16.66 -10.46 6.84
N PHE A 31 -15.87 -9.93 5.91
CA PHE A 31 -15.99 -10.26 4.50
C PHE A 31 -15.70 -11.75 4.24
N THR A 32 -14.60 -12.26 4.78
CA THR A 32 -14.23 -13.68 4.71
C THR A 32 -15.28 -14.58 5.36
N LEU A 33 -15.90 -14.16 6.47
CA LEU A 33 -16.97 -14.92 7.12
C LEU A 33 -18.22 -15.02 6.23
N ILE A 34 -18.61 -13.92 5.60
CA ILE A 34 -19.74 -13.92 4.64
C ILE A 34 -19.41 -14.78 3.42
N ALA A 35 -18.19 -14.72 2.89
CA ALA A 35 -17.73 -15.59 1.79
C ALA A 35 -17.84 -17.08 2.14
N ARG A 36 -17.61 -17.44 3.41
CA ARG A 36 -17.75 -18.81 3.93
C ARG A 36 -19.19 -19.22 4.23
N GLY A 37 -20.17 -18.36 3.98
CA GLY A 37 -21.60 -18.64 4.13
C GLY A 37 -22.23 -18.18 5.45
N HIS A 38 -21.48 -17.53 6.34
CA HIS A 38 -22.05 -16.88 7.53
C HIS A 38 -22.81 -15.63 7.09
N SER A 39 -24.10 -15.78 6.83
CA SER A 39 -24.89 -14.78 6.10
C SER A 39 -25.86 -14.03 6.99
N THR A 40 -26.04 -14.41 8.25
CA THR A 40 -26.96 -13.73 9.18
C THR A 40 -26.20 -12.99 10.28
N VAL A 41 -26.86 -12.01 10.92
CA VAL A 41 -26.31 -11.31 12.09
C VAL A 41 -25.89 -12.29 13.19
N ALA A 42 -26.71 -13.31 13.45
CA ALA A 42 -26.45 -14.27 14.53
C ALA A 42 -25.21 -15.11 14.25
N GLU A 43 -25.02 -15.57 13.02
CA GLU A 43 -23.84 -16.33 12.60
C GLU A 43 -22.57 -15.47 12.69
N VAL A 44 -22.58 -14.28 12.08
CA VAL A 44 -21.42 -13.38 12.10
C VAL A 44 -21.07 -12.96 13.53
N ALA A 45 -22.07 -12.65 14.36
CA ALA A 45 -21.86 -12.32 15.77
C ALA A 45 -21.23 -13.47 16.57
N ARG A 46 -21.65 -14.71 16.31
CA ARG A 46 -21.07 -15.89 16.94
C ARG A 46 -19.61 -16.07 16.54
N GLU A 47 -19.28 -16.00 15.26
CA GLU A 47 -17.91 -16.21 14.77
C GLU A 47 -16.96 -15.08 15.18
N THR A 48 -17.47 -13.86 15.33
CA THR A 48 -16.68 -12.68 15.76
C THR A 48 -16.66 -12.47 17.28
N ALA A 49 -17.37 -13.31 18.05
CA ALA A 49 -17.60 -13.13 19.49
C ALA A 49 -18.12 -11.72 19.86
N CYS A 50 -18.92 -11.12 18.99
CA CYS A 50 -19.45 -9.77 19.16
C CYS A 50 -20.94 -9.77 19.56
N ALA A 51 -21.40 -8.69 20.18
CA ALA A 51 -22.82 -8.52 20.43
C ALA A 51 -23.62 -8.39 19.12
N ALA A 52 -24.72 -9.13 18.99
CA ALA A 52 -25.55 -9.14 17.77
C ALA A 52 -26.01 -7.74 17.33
N ARG A 53 -26.29 -6.84 18.29
CA ARG A 53 -26.63 -5.44 17.99
C ARG A 53 -25.49 -4.72 17.26
N GLY A 54 -24.24 -4.92 17.68
CA GLY A 54 -23.08 -4.27 17.08
C GLY A 54 -22.84 -4.77 15.65
N ILE A 55 -22.88 -6.10 15.46
CA ILE A 55 -22.76 -6.70 14.13
C ILE A 55 -23.87 -6.25 13.19
N ARG A 56 -25.13 -6.21 13.66
CA ARG A 56 -26.23 -5.69 12.83
C ARG A 56 -25.96 -4.26 12.35
N VAL A 57 -25.53 -3.36 13.25
CA VAL A 57 -25.20 -1.97 12.87
C VAL A 57 -24.06 -1.93 11.87
N LEU A 58 -23.02 -2.74 12.06
CA LEU A 58 -21.89 -2.82 11.13
C LEU A 58 -22.33 -3.33 9.75
N LEU A 59 -23.07 -4.44 9.69
CA LEU A 59 -23.53 -5.03 8.43
C LEU A 59 -24.52 -4.13 7.69
N ASP A 60 -25.43 -3.46 8.41
CA ASP A 60 -26.33 -2.48 7.80
C ASP A 60 -25.55 -1.27 7.26
N ALA A 61 -24.52 -0.79 7.96
CA ALA A 61 -23.64 0.27 7.46
C ALA A 61 -22.83 -0.15 6.23
N LEU A 62 -22.26 -1.36 6.23
CA LEU A 62 -21.56 -1.93 5.07
C LEU A 62 -22.49 -2.08 3.86
N THR A 63 -23.77 -2.36 4.09
CA THR A 63 -24.79 -2.42 3.04
C THR A 63 -25.03 -1.04 2.42
N VAL A 64 -25.13 0.01 3.25
CA VAL A 64 -25.29 1.40 2.78
C VAL A 64 -24.04 1.89 2.03
N LEU A 65 -22.86 1.37 2.36
CA LEU A 65 -21.60 1.67 1.67
C LEU A 65 -21.38 0.80 0.41
N ASP A 66 -22.35 -0.03 0.03
CA ASP A 66 -22.27 -0.96 -1.11
C ASP A 66 -21.07 -1.93 -1.05
N LEU A 67 -20.56 -2.21 0.16
CA LEU A 67 -19.51 -3.21 0.38
C LEU A 67 -20.09 -4.62 0.56
N ILE A 68 -21.35 -4.73 0.95
CA ILE A 68 -22.11 -5.99 0.96
C ILE A 68 -23.53 -5.71 0.50
N ALA A 69 -24.26 -6.74 0.07
CA ALA A 69 -25.68 -6.63 -0.23
C ALA A 69 -26.50 -7.39 0.82
N LYS A 70 -27.69 -6.89 1.13
CA LYS A 70 -28.65 -7.50 2.04
C LYS A 70 -29.89 -7.95 1.27
N HIS A 71 -30.37 -9.17 1.55
CA HIS A 71 -31.65 -9.69 1.08
C HIS A 71 -32.36 -10.39 2.23
N ASN A 72 -33.46 -9.81 2.69
CA ASN A 72 -34.12 -10.18 3.95
C ASN A 72 -33.11 -10.13 5.11
N ASP A 73 -32.93 -11.24 5.83
CA ASP A 73 -32.02 -11.37 6.96
C ASP A 73 -30.63 -11.92 6.57
N HIS A 74 -30.36 -12.06 5.26
CA HIS A 74 -29.11 -12.57 4.73
C HIS A 74 -28.26 -11.49 4.07
N TYR A 75 -26.96 -11.53 4.32
CA TYR A 75 -25.93 -10.69 3.74
C TYR A 75 -25.07 -11.50 2.77
N ARG A 76 -24.63 -10.87 1.69
CA ARG A 76 -23.72 -11.44 0.68
C ARG A 76 -22.68 -10.41 0.28
N LEU A 77 -21.49 -10.84 -0.15
CA LEU A 77 -20.51 -9.93 -0.70
C LEU A 77 -21.00 -9.35 -2.03
N THR A 78 -20.60 -8.11 -2.32
CA THR A 78 -20.59 -7.62 -3.69
C THR A 78 -19.42 -8.26 -4.45
N ARG A 79 -19.42 -8.17 -5.79
CA ARG A 79 -18.34 -8.75 -6.60
C ARG A 79 -16.97 -8.16 -6.24
N ASP A 80 -16.92 -6.85 -6.02
CA ASP A 80 -15.67 -6.16 -5.66
C ASP A 80 -15.19 -6.60 -4.27
N SER A 81 -16.08 -6.72 -3.29
CA SER A 81 -15.70 -7.20 -1.96
C SER A 81 -15.27 -8.65 -1.93
N GLU A 82 -15.85 -9.52 -2.77
CA GLU A 82 -15.38 -10.90 -2.94
C GLU A 82 -13.95 -10.95 -3.49
N ILE A 83 -13.62 -10.11 -4.48
CA ILE A 83 -12.27 -10.10 -5.07
C ILE A 83 -11.26 -9.44 -4.13
N PHE A 84 -11.61 -8.33 -3.49
CA PHE A 84 -10.62 -7.44 -2.86
C PHE A 84 -10.62 -7.48 -1.32
N LEU A 85 -11.69 -7.99 -0.68
CA LEU A 85 -11.87 -7.95 0.78
C LEU A 85 -12.05 -9.34 1.44
N ASP A 86 -12.23 -10.41 0.67
CA ASP A 86 -12.10 -11.79 1.18
C ASP A 86 -10.62 -12.19 1.27
N ARG A 87 -10.14 -12.57 2.47
CA ARG A 87 -8.76 -13.02 2.69
C ARG A 87 -8.38 -14.28 1.92
N GLN A 88 -9.36 -15.04 1.42
CA GLN A 88 -9.11 -16.22 0.57
C GLN A 88 -8.86 -15.86 -0.89
N SER A 89 -9.18 -14.63 -1.30
CA SER A 89 -8.89 -14.15 -2.64
C SER A 89 -7.39 -13.88 -2.83
N PRO A 90 -6.80 -14.27 -3.97
CA PRO A 90 -5.42 -13.90 -4.32
C PRO A 90 -5.23 -12.39 -4.53
N ASP A 91 -6.31 -11.64 -4.76
CA ASP A 91 -6.31 -10.19 -4.97
C ASP A 91 -6.74 -9.40 -3.71
N TYR A 92 -6.79 -10.07 -2.56
CA TYR A 92 -7.10 -9.44 -1.28
C TYR A 92 -6.17 -8.26 -0.98
N MET A 93 -6.76 -7.12 -0.63
CA MET A 93 -6.03 -5.88 -0.34
C MET A 93 -6.46 -5.22 0.98
N GLY A 94 -7.28 -5.90 1.79
CA GLY A 94 -7.80 -5.33 3.04
C GLY A 94 -6.72 -4.97 4.06
N ASP A 95 -5.56 -5.62 4.03
CA ASP A 95 -4.46 -5.32 4.97
C ASP A 95 -3.86 -3.91 4.76
N CYS A 96 -4.19 -3.21 3.68
CA CYS A 96 -3.78 -1.82 3.48
C CYS A 96 -4.27 -0.87 4.60
N VAL A 97 -5.34 -1.24 5.31
CA VAL A 97 -5.82 -0.48 6.47
C VAL A 97 -4.83 -0.47 7.63
N GLU A 98 -3.93 -1.45 7.73
CA GLU A 98 -2.89 -1.50 8.76
C GLU A 98 -1.95 -0.29 8.66
N PHE A 99 -1.60 0.12 7.43
CA PHE A 99 -0.81 1.32 7.19
C PHE A 99 -1.68 2.58 7.11
N LEU A 100 -2.69 2.59 6.24
CA LEU A 100 -3.50 3.79 5.94
C LEU A 100 -4.24 4.33 7.17
N HIS A 101 -4.64 3.45 8.09
CA HIS A 101 -5.30 3.81 9.34
C HIS A 101 -4.43 3.52 10.58
N SER A 102 -3.11 3.38 10.41
CA SER A 102 -2.16 3.30 11.52
C SER A 102 -2.28 4.51 12.45
N PRO A 103 -1.92 4.39 13.74
CA PRO A 103 -1.89 5.53 14.66
C PRO A 103 -1.02 6.69 14.13
N PHE A 104 0.06 6.35 13.42
CA PHE A 104 0.93 7.33 12.75
C PHE A 104 0.15 8.15 11.71
N MET A 105 -0.53 7.49 10.77
CA MET A 105 -1.32 8.18 9.74
C MET A 105 -2.49 8.96 10.34
N GLN A 106 -3.19 8.39 11.33
CA GLN A 106 -4.29 9.06 12.02
C GLN A 106 -3.83 10.34 12.73
N LYS A 107 -2.70 10.30 13.44
CA LYS A 107 -2.10 11.48 14.09
C LYS A 107 -1.74 12.55 13.06
N ALA A 108 -1.16 12.17 11.92
CA ALA A 108 -0.82 13.12 10.86
C ALA A 108 -2.05 13.87 10.32
N PHE A 109 -3.17 13.17 10.10
CA PHE A 109 -4.42 13.81 9.65
C PHE A 109 -5.12 14.61 10.76
N LEU A 110 -5.00 14.21 12.02
CA LEU A 110 -5.52 14.99 13.15
C LEU A 110 -4.85 16.37 13.25
N HIS A 111 -3.56 16.46 12.91
CA HIS A 111 -2.78 17.69 12.94
C HIS A 111 -2.61 18.36 11.56
N PHE A 112 -3.50 18.08 10.60
CA PHE A 112 -3.37 18.59 9.23
C PHE A 112 -3.43 20.12 9.14
N THR A 113 -4.22 20.78 10.00
CA THR A 113 -4.24 22.26 10.07
C THR A 113 -2.87 22.85 10.40
N ASP A 114 -2.10 22.21 11.28
CA ASP A 114 -0.76 22.69 11.63
C ASP A 114 0.22 22.46 10.49
N ALA A 115 0.07 21.35 9.75
CA ALA A 115 0.86 21.09 8.56
C ALA A 115 0.63 22.17 7.48
N VAL A 116 -0.63 22.56 7.25
CA VAL A 116 -0.99 23.65 6.32
C VAL A 116 -0.39 24.99 6.77
N ARG A 117 -0.50 25.33 8.07
CA ARG A 117 0.05 26.59 8.60
C ARG A 117 1.58 26.67 8.47
N ARG A 118 2.26 25.54 8.63
CA ARG A 118 3.73 25.45 8.55
C ARG A 118 4.26 25.30 7.12
N GLY A 119 3.42 24.85 6.18
CA GLY A 119 3.86 24.52 4.82
C GLY A 119 4.68 23.24 4.73
N GLY A 120 4.44 22.27 5.63
CA GLY A 120 5.21 21.03 5.71
C GLY A 120 4.70 20.09 6.79
N THR A 121 5.30 18.91 6.95
CA THR A 121 4.83 17.92 7.94
C THR A 121 4.78 18.49 9.37
N ALA A 122 3.68 18.22 10.07
CA ALA A 122 3.54 18.59 11.48
C ALA A 122 4.34 17.64 12.41
N ALA A 123 4.84 16.51 11.90
CA ALA A 123 5.52 15.46 12.66
C ALA A 123 6.93 15.85 13.15
N GLY A 124 7.54 16.92 12.64
CA GLY A 124 8.87 17.36 13.08
C GLY A 124 9.93 16.27 12.87
N SER A 125 10.62 15.85 13.94
CA SER A 125 11.63 14.79 13.91
C SER A 125 11.05 13.39 13.68
N GLU A 126 9.74 13.19 13.83
CA GLU A 126 9.02 11.96 13.46
C GLU A 126 8.62 11.96 11.98
N SER A 127 9.30 12.75 11.14
CA SER A 127 9.05 12.76 9.71
C SER A 127 9.39 11.40 9.09
N THR A 128 8.59 10.96 8.13
CA THR A 128 8.82 9.67 7.44
C THR A 128 10.12 9.64 6.65
N VAL A 129 10.71 10.79 6.33
CA VAL A 129 12.03 10.87 5.65
C VAL A 129 13.21 10.76 6.62
N ALA A 130 12.97 10.59 7.93
CA ALA A 130 14.02 10.29 8.88
C ALA A 130 14.69 8.94 8.50
N PRO A 131 16.02 8.80 8.72
CA PRO A 131 16.72 7.55 8.45
C PRO A 131 16.08 6.35 9.15
N ASP A 132 15.95 5.23 8.44
CA ASP A 132 15.51 3.93 8.97
C ASP A 132 14.13 3.97 9.68
N HIS A 133 13.24 4.86 9.23
CA HIS A 133 11.95 5.04 9.89
C HIS A 133 11.10 3.75 9.80
N PRO A 134 10.64 3.18 10.93
CA PRO A 134 10.01 1.84 10.96
C PRO A 134 8.72 1.75 10.15
N VAL A 135 8.03 2.88 9.95
CA VAL A 135 6.81 2.97 9.12
C VAL A 135 6.99 2.40 7.71
N TRP A 136 8.21 2.39 7.17
CA TRP A 136 8.46 1.88 5.82
C TRP A 136 8.36 0.36 5.73
N VAL A 137 8.59 -0.35 6.84
CA VAL A 137 8.34 -1.80 6.93
C VAL A 137 6.83 -2.07 6.93
N ASP A 138 6.07 -1.28 7.69
CA ASP A 138 4.61 -1.37 7.74
C ASP A 138 4.00 -1.02 6.38
N TYR A 139 4.50 0.04 5.73
CA TYR A 139 4.14 0.41 4.36
C TYR A 139 4.40 -0.72 3.38
N ALA A 140 5.63 -1.25 3.35
CA ALA A 140 6.02 -2.32 2.45
C ALA A 140 5.12 -3.55 2.61
N ARG A 141 4.77 -3.91 3.85
CA ARG A 141 3.86 -5.03 4.12
C ARG A 141 2.44 -4.76 3.64
N ALA A 142 1.84 -3.66 4.08
CA ALA A 142 0.42 -3.40 3.92
C ALA A 142 0.04 -2.90 2.51
N MET A 143 0.95 -2.20 1.82
CA MET A 143 0.67 -1.56 0.53
C MET A 143 1.05 -2.42 -0.68
N MET A 144 1.83 -3.50 -0.48
CA MET A 144 2.28 -4.37 -1.55
C MET A 144 1.14 -4.86 -2.48
N PRO A 145 -0.01 -5.37 -1.97
CA PRO A 145 -1.08 -5.85 -2.85
C PRO A 145 -1.61 -4.77 -3.81
N LEU A 146 -1.70 -3.51 -3.35
CA LEU A 146 -2.18 -2.39 -4.16
C LEU A 146 -1.18 -2.02 -5.27
N ALA A 147 0.11 -2.21 -5.02
CA ALA A 147 1.16 -1.90 -5.98
C ALA A 147 1.38 -3.00 -7.03
N LEU A 148 0.89 -4.23 -6.81
CA LEU A 148 1.14 -5.36 -7.73
C LEU A 148 0.66 -5.14 -9.17
N PRO A 149 -0.56 -4.62 -9.44
CA PRO A 149 -1.00 -4.35 -10.81
C PRO A 149 -0.11 -3.32 -11.52
N GLN A 150 0.31 -2.28 -10.80
CA GLN A 150 1.22 -1.27 -11.32
C GLN A 150 2.60 -1.87 -11.60
N ALA A 151 3.18 -2.62 -10.65
CA ALA A 151 4.47 -3.28 -10.83
C ALA A 151 4.50 -4.23 -12.04
N LYS A 152 3.41 -4.98 -12.29
CA LYS A 152 3.28 -5.81 -13.49
C LYS A 152 3.27 -4.98 -14.78
N THR A 153 2.56 -3.85 -14.76
CA THR A 153 2.44 -2.95 -15.91
C THR A 153 3.77 -2.27 -16.22
N GLU A 154 4.45 -1.74 -15.20
CA GLU A 154 5.76 -1.10 -15.34
C GLU A 154 6.84 -2.11 -15.76
N ALA A 155 6.83 -3.34 -15.23
CA ALA A 155 7.72 -4.39 -15.71
C ALA A 155 7.49 -4.72 -17.20
N ALA A 156 6.26 -4.58 -17.71
CA ALA A 156 5.98 -4.71 -19.13
C ALA A 156 6.60 -3.56 -19.96
N LEU A 157 6.51 -2.33 -19.44
CA LEU A 157 7.05 -1.12 -20.05
C LEU A 157 8.58 -1.05 -20.01
N ALA A 158 9.21 -1.64 -19.00
CA ALA A 158 10.67 -1.68 -18.83
C ALA A 158 11.40 -2.46 -19.95
N GLY A 159 10.68 -3.18 -20.83
CA GLY A 159 11.28 -3.97 -21.90
C GLY A 159 12.00 -5.20 -21.36
N THR A 160 13.23 -5.45 -21.81
CA THR A 160 14.05 -6.61 -21.41
C THR A 160 15.44 -6.17 -20.92
N PRO A 161 15.52 -5.43 -19.80
CA PRO A 161 16.80 -4.96 -19.27
C PRO A 161 17.63 -6.12 -18.73
N ALA A 162 18.96 -6.03 -18.80
CA ALA A 162 19.87 -6.99 -18.19
C ALA A 162 20.23 -6.58 -16.75
N LEU A 163 20.41 -5.29 -16.49
CA LEU A 163 20.71 -4.73 -15.17
C LEU A 163 19.67 -3.68 -14.77
N VAL A 164 19.00 -3.91 -13.64
CA VAL A 164 17.92 -3.07 -13.11
C VAL A 164 18.34 -2.49 -11.76
N LEU A 165 18.12 -1.19 -11.56
CA LEU A 165 18.25 -0.52 -10.28
C LEU A 165 16.86 -0.17 -9.75
N ASP A 166 16.49 -0.63 -8.56
CA ASP A 166 15.21 -0.36 -7.91
C ASP A 166 15.45 0.55 -6.68
N ILE A 167 15.09 1.83 -6.80
CA ILE A 167 15.41 2.86 -5.81
C ILE A 167 14.25 3.05 -4.84
N ALA A 168 14.56 3.04 -3.53
CA ALA A 168 13.57 2.98 -2.46
C ALA A 168 12.60 1.82 -2.71
N ALA A 169 13.18 0.62 -2.85
CA ALA A 169 12.49 -0.55 -3.36
C ALA A 169 11.26 -0.96 -2.52
N GLY A 170 11.17 -0.58 -1.25
CA GLY A 170 10.03 -0.85 -0.39
C GLY A 170 9.77 -2.37 -0.28
N HIS A 171 8.62 -2.81 -0.77
CA HIS A 171 8.29 -4.24 -0.84
C HIS A 171 9.05 -5.02 -1.93
N GLY A 172 9.78 -4.35 -2.81
CA GLY A 172 10.64 -4.94 -3.85
C GLY A 172 9.90 -5.48 -5.07
N MET A 173 8.58 -5.32 -5.14
CA MET A 173 7.79 -6.00 -6.18
C MET A 173 8.02 -5.45 -7.59
N PHE A 174 8.45 -4.20 -7.73
CA PHE A 174 8.77 -3.61 -9.04
C PHE A 174 9.97 -4.33 -9.67
N GLY A 175 11.10 -4.41 -8.97
CA GLY A 175 12.25 -5.22 -9.38
C GLY A 175 11.91 -6.71 -9.56
N VAL A 176 11.14 -7.30 -8.63
CA VAL A 176 10.71 -8.71 -8.75
C VAL A 176 9.90 -8.96 -10.01
N LYS A 177 8.96 -8.08 -10.38
CA LYS A 177 8.16 -8.25 -11.61
C LYS A 177 9.00 -8.13 -12.89
N VAL A 178 10.06 -7.32 -12.88
CA VAL A 178 11.04 -7.32 -13.97
C VAL A 178 11.82 -8.64 -14.01
N LEU A 179 12.30 -9.13 -12.86
CA LEU A 179 13.04 -10.38 -12.78
C LEU A 179 12.22 -11.60 -13.22
N GLU A 180 10.93 -11.67 -12.86
CA GLU A 180 10.01 -12.74 -13.29
C GLU A 180 9.84 -12.74 -14.82
N ARG A 181 9.75 -11.56 -15.43
CA ARG A 181 9.56 -11.41 -16.89
C ARG A 181 10.84 -11.62 -17.68
N CYS A 182 12.00 -11.27 -17.11
CA CYS A 182 13.28 -11.25 -17.79
C CYS A 182 14.27 -12.20 -17.08
N PRO A 183 14.40 -13.47 -17.54
CA PRO A 183 15.23 -14.48 -16.86
C PRO A 183 16.73 -14.13 -16.77
N ALA A 184 17.23 -13.34 -17.73
CA ALA A 184 18.61 -12.88 -17.76
C ALA A 184 18.86 -11.62 -16.90
N ALA A 185 17.80 -10.94 -16.44
CA ALA A 185 17.93 -9.72 -15.68
C ALA A 185 18.49 -9.97 -14.28
N ARG A 186 19.25 -9.00 -13.76
CA ARG A 186 19.63 -8.89 -12.35
C ARG A 186 19.13 -7.55 -11.81
N CYS A 187 18.76 -7.51 -10.54
CA CYS A 187 18.22 -6.32 -9.90
C CYS A 187 19.03 -5.97 -8.65
N THR A 188 19.47 -4.71 -8.58
CA THR A 188 20.00 -4.09 -7.37
C THR A 188 18.90 -3.23 -6.76
N ALA A 189 18.48 -3.53 -5.54
CA ALA A 189 17.48 -2.77 -4.79
C ALA A 189 18.15 -1.93 -3.70
N VAL A 190 17.81 -0.64 -3.62
CA VAL A 190 18.34 0.29 -2.61
C VAL A 190 17.22 0.68 -1.66
N ASP A 191 17.40 0.44 -0.37
CA ASP A 191 16.49 0.88 0.69
C ASP A 191 17.17 0.77 2.06
N TRP A 192 16.45 1.07 3.14
CA TRP A 192 16.91 0.84 4.50
C TRP A 192 17.09 -0.67 4.81
N PRO A 193 18.02 -1.04 5.71
CA PRO A 193 18.29 -2.44 6.03
C PRO A 193 17.03 -3.25 6.38
N ASN A 194 16.19 -2.71 7.25
CA ASN A 194 14.93 -3.34 7.70
C ASN A 194 13.91 -3.53 6.56
N VAL A 195 13.85 -2.61 5.59
CA VAL A 195 12.97 -2.70 4.42
C VAL A 195 13.51 -3.74 3.44
N LEU A 196 14.82 -3.76 3.21
CA LEU A 196 15.47 -4.74 2.31
C LEU A 196 15.34 -6.19 2.80
N GLU A 197 15.26 -6.43 4.10
CA GLU A 197 14.94 -7.76 4.63
C GLU A 197 13.58 -8.26 4.12
N TYR A 198 12.56 -7.38 4.12
CA TYR A 198 11.23 -7.71 3.61
C TYR A 198 11.22 -7.83 2.07
N ALA A 199 11.92 -6.96 1.36
CA ALA A 199 12.06 -7.05 -0.10
C ALA A 199 12.74 -8.36 -0.55
N ARG A 200 13.81 -8.78 0.17
CA ARG A 200 14.51 -10.05 -0.07
C ARG A 200 13.59 -11.23 0.13
N GLU A 201 12.78 -11.22 1.19
CA GLU A 201 11.78 -12.25 1.45
C GLU A 201 10.79 -12.40 0.29
N ASN A 202 10.33 -11.29 -0.29
CA ASN A 202 9.46 -11.31 -1.47
C ASN A 202 10.18 -11.84 -2.72
N ALA A 203 11.42 -11.44 -2.95
CA ALA A 203 12.25 -11.99 -4.03
C ALA A 203 12.45 -13.51 -3.89
N ARG A 204 12.64 -14.00 -2.65
CA ARG A 204 12.74 -15.42 -2.32
C ARG A 204 11.43 -16.17 -2.60
N ARG A 205 10.29 -15.63 -2.16
CA ARG A 205 8.95 -16.19 -2.44
C ARG A 205 8.64 -16.27 -3.93
N ALA A 206 9.12 -15.30 -4.71
CA ALA A 206 8.98 -15.28 -6.16
C ALA A 206 10.02 -16.16 -6.89
N GLY A 207 10.97 -16.77 -6.17
CA GLY A 207 12.01 -17.64 -6.77
C GLY A 207 13.09 -16.90 -7.55
N VAL A 208 13.27 -15.60 -7.31
CA VAL A 208 14.23 -14.75 -8.05
C VAL A 208 15.38 -14.22 -7.19
N GLU A 209 15.47 -14.61 -5.92
CA GLU A 209 16.48 -14.13 -4.97
C GLU A 209 17.92 -14.21 -5.48
N ALA A 210 18.29 -15.28 -6.21
CA ALA A 210 19.65 -15.44 -6.75
C ALA A 210 20.08 -14.33 -7.73
N ARG A 211 19.13 -13.58 -8.29
CA ARG A 211 19.35 -12.46 -9.23
C ARG A 211 19.04 -11.10 -8.59
N TRP A 212 18.73 -11.08 -7.30
CA TRP A 212 18.38 -9.89 -6.54
C TRP A 212 19.48 -9.56 -5.53
N THR A 213 19.89 -8.29 -5.46
CA THR A 213 20.91 -7.80 -4.52
C THR A 213 20.37 -6.57 -3.79
N GLY A 214 20.43 -6.58 -2.46
CA GLY A 214 20.08 -5.42 -1.65
C GLY A 214 21.31 -4.57 -1.32
N VAL A 215 21.22 -3.26 -1.50
CA VAL A 215 22.22 -2.26 -1.10
C VAL A 215 21.58 -1.36 -0.05
N ALA A 216 21.97 -1.56 1.21
CA ALA A 216 21.39 -0.83 2.32
C ALA A 216 21.90 0.62 2.37
N GLY A 217 21.00 1.58 2.52
CA GLY A 217 21.36 2.96 2.84
C GLY A 217 20.43 4.02 2.27
N ASN A 218 20.81 5.27 2.52
CA ASN A 218 20.13 6.43 1.97
C ASN A 218 20.33 6.49 0.46
N VAL A 219 19.25 6.65 -0.32
CA VAL A 219 19.28 6.74 -1.79
C VAL A 219 20.18 7.87 -2.33
N PHE A 220 20.44 8.90 -1.52
CA PHE A 220 21.35 10.00 -1.89
C PHE A 220 22.83 9.63 -1.76
N ASP A 221 23.17 8.65 -0.91
CA ASP A 221 24.54 8.37 -0.48
C ASP A 221 25.01 6.95 -0.85
N ALA A 222 24.10 5.98 -0.87
CA ALA A 222 24.38 4.56 -1.05
C ALA A 222 25.12 4.24 -2.35
N ASP A 223 26.21 3.48 -2.27
CA ASP A 223 26.96 3.03 -3.45
C ASP A 223 26.28 1.80 -4.07
N PHE A 224 25.52 2.07 -5.13
CA PHE A 224 24.88 1.04 -5.96
C PHE A 224 25.63 0.81 -7.28
N GLY A 225 26.81 1.38 -7.49
CA GLY A 225 27.57 1.20 -8.74
C GLY A 225 26.93 1.86 -9.96
N VAL A 226 27.34 1.41 -11.15
CA VAL A 226 26.97 1.97 -12.47
C VAL A 226 26.72 0.87 -13.49
N GLY A 227 26.13 1.21 -14.64
CA GLY A 227 25.90 0.30 -15.77
C GLY A 227 24.49 -0.29 -15.80
N TYR A 228 23.50 0.40 -15.24
CA TYR A 228 22.11 -0.05 -15.26
C TYR A 228 21.41 0.29 -16.58
N ASP A 229 20.67 -0.67 -17.13
CA ASP A 229 19.86 -0.48 -18.35
C ASP A 229 18.49 0.12 -18.02
N CYS A 230 18.05 -0.03 -16.76
CA CYS A 230 16.75 0.42 -16.30
C CYS A 230 16.84 0.86 -14.83
N VAL A 231 16.26 2.03 -14.52
CA VAL A 231 16.09 2.50 -13.14
C VAL A 231 14.60 2.63 -12.83
N LEU A 232 14.16 1.98 -11.76
CA LEU A 232 12.81 2.04 -11.22
C LEU A 232 12.82 3.04 -10.05
N LEU A 233 11.84 3.96 -10.05
CA LEU A 233 11.64 4.98 -9.01
C LEU A 233 10.19 4.96 -8.50
N PRO A 234 9.67 3.81 -8.03
CA PRO A 234 8.29 3.70 -7.61
C PRO A 234 8.03 4.54 -6.35
N ASN A 235 7.03 5.42 -6.39
CA ASN A 235 6.51 6.12 -5.20
C ASN A 235 7.55 6.84 -4.30
N ILE A 236 8.67 7.31 -4.84
CA ILE A 236 9.74 7.93 -4.03
C ILE A 236 9.84 9.45 -4.18
N LEU A 237 9.64 9.99 -5.39
CA LEU A 237 9.92 11.40 -5.68
C LEU A 237 9.02 12.38 -4.90
N HIS A 238 7.81 11.98 -4.54
CA HIS A 238 6.84 12.86 -3.86
C HIS A 238 7.19 13.16 -2.39
N HIS A 239 8.25 12.54 -1.85
CA HIS A 239 8.75 12.81 -0.50
C HIS A 239 9.70 14.00 -0.43
N PHE A 240 10.24 14.44 -1.57
CA PHE A 240 11.37 15.37 -1.60
C PHE A 240 11.01 16.68 -2.27
N THR A 241 11.81 17.71 -1.99
CA THR A 241 11.77 18.97 -2.72
C THR A 241 12.14 18.77 -4.18
N ARG A 242 11.87 19.77 -5.02
CA ARG A 242 12.23 19.73 -6.43
C ARG A 242 13.74 19.59 -6.62
N GLU A 243 14.52 20.31 -5.82
CA GLU A 243 15.98 20.33 -5.87
C GLU A 243 16.56 18.95 -5.53
N GLU A 244 16.04 18.32 -4.48
CA GLU A 244 16.41 16.96 -4.08
C GLU A 244 15.99 15.93 -5.14
N CYS A 245 14.78 16.04 -5.71
CA CYS A 245 14.34 15.20 -6.82
C CYS A 245 15.30 15.29 -8.01
N VAL A 246 15.70 16.51 -8.40
CA VAL A 246 16.63 16.72 -9.51
C VAL A 246 18.01 16.14 -9.19
N ALA A 247 18.49 16.30 -7.96
CA ALA A 247 19.75 15.70 -7.52
C ALA A 247 19.71 14.16 -7.59
N MET A 248 18.63 13.55 -7.10
CA MET A 248 18.40 12.12 -7.18
C MET A 248 18.38 11.63 -8.63
N LEU A 249 17.57 12.26 -9.48
CA LEU A 249 17.45 11.90 -10.90
C LEU A 249 18.77 12.02 -11.66
N ARG A 250 19.58 13.04 -11.35
CA ARG A 250 20.94 13.17 -11.92
C ARG A 250 21.84 12.01 -11.50
N ARG A 251 21.81 11.64 -10.21
CA ARG A 251 22.57 10.48 -9.70
C ARG A 251 22.15 9.20 -10.41
N MET A 252 20.84 8.97 -10.57
CA MET A 252 20.32 7.80 -11.28
C MET A 252 20.73 7.80 -12.75
N HIS A 253 20.62 8.93 -13.43
CA HIS A 253 21.07 9.08 -14.82
C HIS A 253 22.57 8.80 -14.97
N THR A 254 23.42 9.24 -14.04
CA THR A 254 24.86 8.92 -14.07
C THR A 254 25.15 7.43 -13.90
N ALA A 255 24.31 6.70 -13.17
CA ALA A 255 24.48 5.26 -12.97
C ALA A 255 23.96 4.41 -14.15
N MET A 256 23.21 5.01 -15.07
CA MET A 256 22.72 4.32 -16.26
C MET A 256 23.80 4.13 -17.32
N THR A 257 23.66 3.07 -18.12
CA THR A 257 24.43 2.95 -19.37
C THR A 257 24.06 4.08 -20.34
N PRO A 258 25.00 4.65 -21.11
CA PRO A 258 24.66 5.62 -22.15
C PRO A 258 23.77 4.99 -23.23
N GLY A 259 22.61 5.60 -23.51
CA GLY A 259 21.65 5.14 -24.51
C GLY A 259 20.22 5.49 -24.12
#